data_AF-A0A022Y328-F1
#
_entry.id   AF-A0A022Y328-F1
#
_cell.length_a   1.000
_cell.length_b   1.000
_cell.length_c   1.000
_cell.angle_alpha   90.00
_cell.angle_beta   90.00
_cell.angle_gamma   90.00
#
_symmetry.space_group_name_H-M   'P 1'
#
loop_
_entity.id
_entity.type
_entity.pdbx_description
1 polymer ?
#
loop_
_entity_poly.entity_id
_entity_poly.type
_entity_poly.pdbx_seq_one_letter_code
_entity_poly.pdbx_strand_id
1 'polypeptide(L)'
;MGLVGAGVAAALGLFLCWDSYLNRAKLRNAPWAGVEEYRRLPLAVVGGPLFVISLFWLGWTASPNIHWSIPMLSGIPFGAGFLLIFIAMINYLSDAYETFSASAQSAASFARSILGTALPVAAGRMYSSLGISWGCSLLAFASLAMTAIPFAFIRYGDQIRAGSLFCQHLKQLKEQKLREDLEEEASSKAAEKLVHGADQPDISAKA
;
A
#
# COMPACT_ATOMS: atom_id res chain seq x y z
N MET A 1 1.65 21.55 -15.08
CA MET A 1 1.35 20.95 -13.75
C MET A 1 -0.08 20.44 -13.59
N GLY A 2 -1.08 20.89 -14.38
CA GLY A 2 -2.49 20.49 -14.19
C GLY A 2 -2.86 19.02 -14.47
N LEU A 3 -2.30 18.37 -15.51
CA LEU A 3 -2.68 16.98 -15.88
C LEU A 3 -2.25 15.92 -14.85
N VAL A 4 -1.03 16.05 -14.31
CA VAL A 4 -0.55 15.17 -13.24
C VAL A 4 -1.39 15.38 -11.97
N GLY A 5 -1.79 16.63 -11.69
CA GLY A 5 -2.71 16.96 -10.61
C GLY A 5 -4.08 16.31 -10.77
N ALA A 6 -4.61 16.21 -11.99
CA ALA A 6 -5.87 15.50 -12.27
C ALA A 6 -5.74 13.98 -12.04
N GLY A 7 -4.61 13.37 -12.42
CA GLY A 7 -4.31 11.97 -12.10
C GLY A 7 -4.19 11.72 -10.59
N VAL A 8 -3.56 12.62 -9.85
CA VAL A 8 -3.47 12.58 -8.39
C VAL A 8 -4.85 12.72 -7.74
N ALA A 9 -5.70 13.65 -8.21
CA ALA A 9 -7.06 13.80 -7.71
C ALA A 9 -7.91 12.55 -7.97
N ALA A 10 -7.78 11.94 -9.16
CA ALA A 10 -8.46 10.69 -9.49
C ALA A 10 -8.01 9.52 -8.59
N ALA A 11 -6.70 9.41 -8.33
CA ALA A 11 -6.19 8.39 -7.40
C ALA A 11 -6.60 8.64 -5.95
N LEU A 12 -6.64 9.89 -5.50
CA LEU A 12 -7.18 10.23 -4.18
C LEU A 12 -8.66 9.86 -4.09
N GLY A 13 -9.46 10.13 -5.13
CA GLY A 13 -10.85 9.71 -5.20
C GLY A 13 -11.02 8.19 -5.12
N LEU A 14 -10.24 7.43 -5.89
CA LEU A 14 -10.23 5.96 -5.85
C LEU A 14 -9.76 5.44 -4.49
N PHE A 15 -8.73 6.04 -3.91
CA PHE A 15 -8.21 5.68 -2.60
C PHE A 15 -9.25 5.93 -1.50
N LEU A 16 -9.91 7.08 -1.49
CA LEU A 16 -10.95 7.39 -0.51
C LEU A 16 -12.19 6.50 -0.67
N CYS A 17 -12.56 6.17 -1.91
CA CYS A 17 -13.63 5.20 -2.17
C CYS A 17 -13.26 3.80 -1.65
N TRP A 18 -12.03 3.37 -1.90
CA TRP A 18 -11.50 2.10 -1.41
C TRP A 18 -11.43 2.06 0.11
N ASP A 19 -10.91 3.12 0.73
CA ASP A 19 -10.80 3.24 2.18
C ASP A 19 -12.18 3.29 2.84
N SER A 20 -13.14 3.99 2.23
CA SER A 20 -14.55 3.99 2.69
C SER A 20 -15.18 2.59 2.59
N TYR A 21 -14.90 1.85 1.51
CA TYR A 21 -15.37 0.47 1.35
C TYR A 21 -14.73 -0.47 2.39
N LEU A 22 -13.43 -0.34 2.59
CA LEU A 22 -12.67 -1.08 3.58
C LEU A 22 -13.14 -0.79 5.01
N ASN A 23 -13.40 0.47 5.34
CA ASN A 23 -13.86 0.87 6.67
C ASN A 23 -15.26 0.31 6.95
N ARG A 24 -16.14 0.29 5.93
CA ARG A 24 -17.44 -0.40 5.99
C ARG A 24 -17.28 -1.92 6.16
N ALA A 25 -16.26 -2.53 5.58
CA ALA A 25 -15.99 -3.96 5.76
C ALA A 25 -15.41 -4.30 7.15
N LYS A 26 -14.57 -3.42 7.71
CA LYS A 26 -14.09 -3.52 9.11
C LYS A 26 -15.25 -3.43 10.11
N LEU A 27 -16.16 -2.49 9.91
CA LEU A 27 -17.38 -2.36 10.72
C LEU A 27 -18.29 -3.59 10.66
N ARG A 28 -18.18 -4.40 9.59
CA ARG A 28 -18.91 -5.66 9.42
C ARG A 28 -18.14 -6.89 9.96
N ASN A 29 -17.01 -6.70 10.66
CA ASN A 29 -16.14 -7.76 11.18
C ASN A 29 -15.82 -8.84 10.13
N ALA A 30 -15.64 -8.43 8.87
CA ALA A 30 -15.34 -9.39 7.82
C ALA A 30 -13.95 -10.02 8.09
N PRO A 31 -13.80 -11.35 8.04
CA PRO A 31 -12.56 -12.03 8.43
C PRO A 31 -11.34 -11.62 7.60
N TRP A 32 -11.55 -11.13 6.38
CA TRP A 32 -10.51 -10.60 5.49
C TRP A 32 -10.04 -9.18 5.85
N ALA A 33 -10.81 -8.44 6.66
CA ALA A 33 -10.49 -7.05 7.04
C ALA A 33 -9.46 -6.95 8.17
N GLY A 34 -9.25 -8.04 8.92
CA GLY A 34 -8.25 -8.15 9.98
C GLY A 34 -6.88 -8.64 9.51
N VAL A 35 -6.76 -9.07 8.24
CA VAL A 35 -5.50 -9.55 7.66
C VAL A 35 -4.82 -8.39 6.93
N GLU A 36 -3.68 -7.95 7.47
CA GLU A 36 -2.89 -6.80 6.98
C GLU A 36 -2.63 -6.87 5.46
N GLU A 37 -2.40 -8.07 4.91
CA GLU A 37 -2.07 -8.22 3.48
C GLU A 37 -3.29 -8.00 2.56
N TYR A 38 -4.48 -8.48 2.94
CA TYR A 38 -5.71 -8.35 2.12
C TYR A 38 -6.26 -6.94 2.08
N ARG A 39 -5.95 -6.12 3.08
CA ARG A 39 -6.33 -4.70 3.13
C ARG A 39 -5.58 -3.84 2.10
N ARG A 40 -4.36 -4.25 1.74
CA ARG A 40 -3.45 -3.47 0.87
C ARG A 40 -3.40 -3.98 -0.57
N LEU A 41 -3.62 -5.28 -0.71
CA LEU A 41 -3.56 -6.00 -1.98
C LEU A 41 -4.39 -5.40 -3.12
N PRO A 42 -5.64 -4.94 -2.88
CA PRO A 42 -6.48 -4.43 -3.95
C PRO A 42 -5.96 -3.11 -4.54
N LEU A 43 -5.29 -2.30 -3.74
CA LEU A 43 -4.72 -1.03 -4.19
C LEU A 43 -3.52 -1.26 -5.13
N ALA A 44 -2.67 -2.25 -4.82
CA ALA A 44 -1.57 -2.68 -5.69
C ALA A 44 -2.07 -3.40 -6.97
N VAL A 45 -3.12 -4.21 -6.83
CA VAL A 45 -3.79 -4.93 -7.94
C VAL A 45 -4.42 -3.98 -8.94
N VAL A 46 -4.95 -2.84 -8.50
CA VAL A 46 -5.51 -1.81 -9.39
C VAL A 46 -4.41 -0.88 -9.91
N GLY A 47 -3.47 -0.47 -9.06
CA GLY A 47 -2.41 0.47 -9.44
C GLY A 47 -1.43 -0.07 -10.48
N GLY A 48 -1.06 -1.36 -10.38
CA GLY A 48 -0.10 -2.00 -11.28
C GLY A 48 -0.55 -2.01 -12.75
N PRO A 49 -1.72 -2.58 -13.10
CA PRO A 49 -2.23 -2.56 -14.46
C PRO A 49 -2.43 -1.13 -15.01
N LEU A 50 -2.92 -0.21 -14.18
CA LEU A 50 -3.09 1.20 -14.57
C LEU A 50 -1.74 1.84 -14.96
N PHE A 51 -0.69 1.56 -14.20
CA PHE A 51 0.66 2.00 -14.47
C PHE A 51 1.22 1.38 -15.75
N VAL A 52 1.05 0.08 -15.97
CA VAL A 52 1.49 -0.61 -17.20
C VAL A 52 0.77 -0.06 -18.44
N ILE A 53 -0.55 0.12 -18.37
CA ILE A 53 -1.36 0.70 -19.45
C ILE A 53 -0.86 2.10 -19.79
N SER A 54 -0.52 2.92 -18.80
CA SER A 54 -0.01 4.27 -19.02
C SER A 54 1.32 4.29 -19.78
N LEU A 55 2.24 3.36 -19.48
CA LEU A 55 3.54 3.26 -20.16
C LEU A 55 3.41 2.78 -21.61
N PHE A 56 2.51 1.82 -21.87
CA PHE A 56 2.18 1.43 -23.25
C PHE A 56 1.53 2.57 -24.00
N TRP A 57 0.55 3.23 -23.40
CA TRP A 57 -0.09 4.40 -24.01
C TRP A 57 0.96 5.44 -24.39
N LEU A 58 1.85 5.81 -23.48
CA LEU A 58 2.90 6.80 -23.75
C LEU A 58 3.84 6.35 -24.88
N GLY A 59 4.34 5.10 -24.84
CA GLY A 59 5.29 4.61 -25.84
C GLY A 59 4.76 4.60 -27.27
N TRP A 60 3.51 4.17 -27.46
CA TRP A 60 2.89 4.05 -28.78
C TRP A 60 2.28 5.36 -29.28
N THR A 61 2.01 6.31 -28.38
CA THR A 61 1.48 7.65 -28.75
C THR A 61 2.56 8.73 -28.85
N ALA A 62 3.81 8.43 -28.51
CA ALA A 62 4.96 9.34 -28.64
C ALA A 62 5.47 9.52 -30.08
N SER A 63 4.63 9.26 -31.08
CA SER A 63 4.99 9.42 -32.50
C SER A 63 4.74 10.87 -32.96
N PRO A 64 5.61 11.47 -33.78
CA PRO A 64 5.47 12.86 -34.23
C PRO A 64 4.20 13.12 -35.06
N ASN A 65 3.55 12.08 -35.57
CA ASN A 65 2.29 12.17 -36.32
C ASN A 65 1.04 12.27 -35.43
N ILE A 66 1.17 12.11 -34.11
CA ILE A 66 0.05 12.07 -33.16
C ILE A 66 -0.04 13.41 -32.44
N HIS A 67 -1.26 13.95 -32.29
CA HIS A 67 -1.47 15.21 -31.58
C HIS A 67 -0.93 15.14 -30.15
N TRP A 68 -0.09 16.12 -29.76
CA TRP A 68 0.65 16.16 -28.50
C TRP A 68 -0.20 15.96 -27.23
N SER A 69 -1.50 16.26 -27.29
CA SER A 69 -2.43 16.07 -26.17
C SER A 69 -2.65 14.59 -25.82
N ILE A 70 -2.55 13.68 -26.78
CA ILE A 70 -2.79 12.24 -26.58
C ILE A 70 -1.71 11.61 -25.68
N PRO A 71 -0.39 11.74 -25.95
CA PRO A 71 0.63 11.26 -25.04
C PRO A 71 0.61 12.03 -23.70
N MET A 72 0.18 13.30 -23.68
CA MET A 72 0.02 14.07 -22.43
C MET A 72 -1.04 13.43 -21.51
N LEU A 73 -2.14 12.93 -22.09
CA LEU A 73 -3.26 12.34 -21.34
C LEU A 73 -2.88 11.03 -20.63
N SER A 74 -1.85 10.32 -21.12
CA SER A 74 -1.30 9.13 -20.45
C SER A 74 -0.75 9.44 -19.05
N GLY A 75 -0.42 10.70 -18.77
CA GLY A 75 -0.01 11.17 -17.44
C GLY A 75 -1.08 11.00 -16.35
N ILE A 76 -2.37 10.93 -16.73
CA ILE A 76 -3.47 10.74 -15.78
C ILE A 76 -3.44 9.31 -15.18
N PRO A 77 -3.54 8.22 -15.97
CA PRO A 77 -3.43 6.86 -15.44
C PRO A 77 -2.05 6.58 -14.85
N PHE A 78 -0.98 7.21 -15.35
CA PHE A 78 0.35 7.09 -14.76
C PHE A 78 0.38 7.63 -13.34
N GLY A 79 -0.04 8.88 -13.14
CA GLY A 79 -0.05 9.53 -11.83
C GLY A 79 -0.98 8.81 -10.85
N ALA A 80 -2.13 8.33 -11.34
CA ALA A 80 -3.06 7.59 -10.52
C ALA A 80 -2.49 6.24 -10.05
N GLY A 81 -1.92 5.45 -10.97
CA GLY A 81 -1.33 4.14 -10.65
C GLY A 81 -0.11 4.29 -9.73
N PHE A 82 0.76 5.26 -10.01
CA PHE A 82 1.90 5.58 -9.18
C PHE A 82 1.50 5.93 -7.74
N LEU A 83 0.51 6.81 -7.56
CA LEU A 83 0.07 7.22 -6.23
C LEU A 83 -0.57 6.06 -5.46
N LEU A 84 -1.40 5.23 -6.11
CA LEU A 84 -2.01 4.05 -5.47
C LEU A 84 -0.94 3.06 -4.98
N ILE A 85 0.08 2.78 -5.80
CA ILE A 85 1.20 1.92 -5.41
C ILE A 85 2.01 2.55 -4.28
N PHE A 86 2.25 3.87 -4.34
CA PHE A 86 3.02 4.59 -3.33
C PHE A 86 2.33 4.58 -1.97
N ILE A 87 1.01 4.83 -1.95
CA ILE A 87 0.19 4.76 -0.74
C ILE A 87 0.16 3.31 -0.20
N ALA A 88 -0.01 2.31 -1.08
CA ALA A 88 0.03 0.90 -0.67
C ALA A 88 1.37 0.53 -0.01
N MET A 89 2.48 1.03 -0.55
CA MET A 89 3.83 0.82 -0.02
C MET A 89 4.04 1.51 1.33
N ILE A 90 3.62 2.78 1.50
CA ILE A 90 3.74 3.49 2.78
C ILE A 90 2.93 2.79 3.87
N ASN A 91 1.67 2.45 3.56
CA ASN A 91 0.83 1.68 4.48
C ASN A 91 1.44 0.31 4.78
N TYR A 92 2.06 -0.32 3.78
CA TYR A 92 2.74 -1.59 3.97
C TYR A 92 3.90 -1.49 4.96
N LEU A 93 4.78 -0.52 4.76
CA LEU A 93 5.94 -0.32 5.61
C LEU A 93 5.56 0.10 7.03
N SER A 94 4.50 0.92 7.15
CA SER A 94 3.97 1.33 8.45
C SER A 94 3.49 0.16 9.28
N ASP A 95 2.67 -0.69 8.68
CA ASP A 95 2.04 -1.78 9.40
C ASP A 95 2.98 -3.00 9.54
N ALA A 96 3.95 -3.21 8.64
CA ALA A 96 4.88 -4.34 8.71
C ALA A 96 6.06 -4.09 9.66
N TYR A 97 6.52 -2.83 9.77
CA TYR A 97 7.70 -2.48 10.57
C TYR A 97 7.36 -1.70 11.84
N GLU A 98 6.10 -1.31 12.07
CA GLU A 98 5.58 -0.57 13.25
C GLU A 98 6.63 0.38 13.88
N THR A 99 7.41 -0.11 14.85
CA THR A 99 8.48 0.61 15.55
C THR A 99 9.61 1.16 14.65
N PHE A 100 9.96 0.47 13.56
CA PHE A 100 11.02 0.86 12.61
C PHE A 100 10.47 1.41 11.27
N SER A 101 9.17 1.71 11.20
CA SER A 101 8.51 2.23 10.00
C SER A 101 9.22 3.45 9.38
N ALA A 102 9.58 4.44 10.20
CA ALA A 102 10.23 5.67 9.72
C ALA A 102 11.60 5.41 9.05
N SER A 103 12.39 4.49 9.63
CA SER A 103 13.69 4.08 9.08
C SER A 103 13.50 3.33 7.76
N ALA A 104 12.56 2.39 7.72
CA ALA A 104 12.23 1.65 6.51
C ALA A 104 11.74 2.60 5.39
N GLN A 105 10.91 3.60 5.70
CA GLN A 105 10.41 4.58 4.72
C GLN A 105 11.53 5.44 4.15
N SER A 106 12.50 5.80 5.00
CA SER A 106 13.70 6.53 4.60
C SER A 106 14.58 5.68 3.68
N ALA A 107 14.82 4.41 4.03
CA ALA A 107 15.58 3.47 3.18
C ALA A 107 14.90 3.24 1.83
N ALA A 108 13.57 3.05 1.81
CA ALA A 108 12.79 2.94 0.58
C ALA A 108 12.89 4.21 -0.29
N SER A 109 12.93 5.38 0.34
CA SER A 109 13.08 6.65 -0.35
C SER A 109 14.48 6.87 -0.91
N PHE A 110 15.51 6.44 -0.18
CA PHE A 110 16.87 6.46 -0.66
C PHE A 110 17.06 5.54 -1.88
N ALA A 111 16.57 4.30 -1.82
CA ALA A 111 16.60 3.38 -2.95
C ALA A 111 15.88 3.96 -4.18
N ARG A 112 14.72 4.58 -3.98
CA ARG A 112 13.97 5.24 -5.06
C ARG A 112 14.73 6.42 -5.66
N SER A 113 15.38 7.25 -4.85
CA SER A 113 16.17 8.38 -5.34
C SER A 113 17.40 7.93 -6.13
N ILE A 114 18.05 6.85 -5.70
CA ILE A 114 19.16 6.23 -6.46
C ILE A 114 18.64 5.76 -7.82
N LEU A 115 17.56 4.97 -7.84
CA LEU A 115 16.98 4.47 -9.09
C LEU A 115 16.51 5.63 -10.00
N GLY A 116 15.90 6.66 -9.42
CA GLY A 116 15.47 7.87 -10.13
C GLY A 116 16.62 8.66 -10.74
N THR A 117 17.83 8.51 -10.23
CA THR A 117 19.04 9.15 -10.79
C THR A 117 19.76 8.22 -11.78
N ALA A 118 19.81 6.91 -11.50
CA ALA A 118 20.46 5.93 -12.35
C ALA A 118 19.71 5.67 -13.67
N LEU A 119 18.37 5.62 -13.62
CA LEU A 119 17.53 5.35 -14.79
C LEU A 119 17.72 6.39 -15.91
N PRO A 120 17.69 7.71 -15.66
CA PRO A 120 17.97 8.72 -16.69
C PRO A 120 19.35 8.58 -17.34
N VAL A 121 20.38 8.23 -16.57
CA VAL A 121 21.75 8.03 -17.07
C VAL A 121 21.80 6.85 -18.05
N ALA A 122 21.08 5.76 -17.75
CA ALA A 122 20.97 4.62 -18.65
C ALA A 122 19.98 4.86 -19.81
N ALA A 123 18.96 5.69 -19.60
CA ALA A 123 17.87 5.93 -20.54
C ALA A 123 18.37 6.53 -21.86
N GLY A 124 19.39 7.41 -21.83
CA GLY A 124 19.97 7.98 -23.04
C GLY A 124 20.46 6.91 -24.02
N ARG A 125 21.18 5.89 -23.52
CA ARG A 125 21.65 4.76 -24.34
C ARG A 125 20.52 3.81 -24.75
N MET A 126 19.54 3.62 -23.86
CA MET A 126 18.36 2.79 -24.15
C MET A 126 17.56 3.37 -25.31
N TYR A 127 17.25 4.67 -25.27
CA TYR A 127 16.46 5.33 -26.31
C TYR A 127 17.23 5.50 -27.63
N SER A 128 18.56 5.65 -27.60
CA SER A 128 19.36 5.70 -28.83
C SER A 128 19.38 4.37 -29.60
N SER A 129 19.29 3.24 -28.90
CA SER A 129 19.31 1.92 -29.54
C SER A 129 17.92 1.39 -29.91
N LEU A 130 16.90 1.60 -29.07
CA LEU A 130 15.55 1.04 -29.26
C LEU A 130 14.53 2.05 -29.81
N GLY A 131 14.79 3.36 -29.68
CA GLY A 131 13.78 4.38 -29.92
C GLY A 131 12.73 4.48 -28.80
N ILE A 132 11.88 5.50 -28.89
CA ILE A 132 10.96 5.89 -27.81
C ILE A 132 9.89 4.82 -27.56
N SER A 133 9.28 4.29 -28.62
CA SER A 133 8.17 3.33 -28.51
C SER A 133 8.59 2.00 -27.89
N TRP A 134 9.71 1.43 -28.35
CA TRP A 134 10.23 0.19 -27.79
C TRP A 134 10.86 0.39 -26.41
N GLY A 135 11.51 1.53 -26.16
CA GLY A 135 12.02 1.88 -24.82
C GLY A 135 10.92 1.92 -23.76
N CYS A 136 9.81 2.60 -24.06
CA CYS A 136 8.65 2.62 -23.16
C CYS A 136 7.98 1.24 -23.01
N SER A 137 7.91 0.45 -24.08
CA SER A 137 7.35 -0.91 -24.03
C SER A 137 8.19 -1.84 -23.15
N LEU A 138 9.53 -1.75 -23.21
CA LEU A 138 10.43 -2.49 -22.34
C LEU A 138 10.16 -2.17 -20.85
N LEU A 139 10.03 -0.88 -20.52
CA LEU A 139 9.67 -0.43 -19.18
C LEU A 139 8.28 -0.91 -18.76
N ALA A 140 7.33 -0.93 -19.69
CA ALA A 140 5.98 -1.45 -19.44
C ALA A 140 5.99 -2.95 -19.16
N PHE A 141 6.77 -3.75 -19.90
CA PHE A 141 6.93 -5.18 -19.64
C PHE A 141 7.64 -5.46 -18.30
N ALA A 142 8.68 -4.70 -17.97
CA ALA A 142 9.33 -4.80 -16.67
C ALA A 142 8.35 -4.47 -15.52
N SER A 143 7.54 -3.43 -15.70
CA SER A 143 6.50 -3.04 -14.74
C SER A 143 5.37 -4.08 -14.64
N LEU A 144 5.03 -4.74 -15.75
CA LEU A 144 4.05 -5.83 -15.78
C LEU A 144 4.57 -7.05 -15.00
N ALA A 145 5.84 -7.40 -15.17
CA ALA A 145 6.47 -8.48 -14.39
C ALA A 145 6.44 -8.17 -12.89
N MET A 146 6.76 -6.92 -12.50
CA MET A 146 6.67 -6.48 -11.10
C MET A 146 5.23 -6.49 -10.59
N THR A 147 4.26 -6.13 -11.43
CA THR A 147 2.83 -6.18 -11.10
C THR A 147 2.35 -7.62 -10.92
N ALA A 148 2.88 -8.59 -11.64
CA ALA A 148 2.48 -9.99 -11.50
C ALA A 148 2.83 -10.59 -10.13
N ILE A 149 3.84 -10.06 -9.44
CA ILE A 149 4.31 -10.54 -8.12
C ILE A 149 3.18 -10.50 -7.07
N PRO A 150 2.52 -9.34 -6.79
CA PRO A 150 1.44 -9.32 -5.82
C PRO A 150 0.27 -10.23 -6.21
N PHE A 151 -0.07 -10.37 -7.50
CA PHE A 151 -1.11 -11.32 -7.94
C PHE A 151 -0.71 -12.78 -7.66
N ALA A 152 0.55 -13.14 -7.90
CA ALA A 152 1.07 -14.47 -7.55
C ALA A 152 1.02 -14.72 -6.04
N PHE A 153 1.33 -13.71 -5.22
CA PHE A 153 1.18 -13.77 -3.77
C PHE A 153 -0.27 -13.95 -3.30
N ILE A 154 -1.28 -13.43 -4.01
CA ILE A 154 -2.70 -13.73 -3.68
C ILE A 154 -3.00 -15.21 -3.91
N ARG A 155 -2.53 -15.76 -5.04
CA ARG A 155 -2.88 -17.12 -5.46
C ARG A 155 -2.16 -18.19 -4.63
N TYR A 156 -0.91 -17.93 -4.25
CA TYR A 156 -0.03 -18.90 -3.58
C TYR A 156 0.36 -18.51 -2.14
N GLY A 157 -0.09 -17.35 -1.65
CA GLY A 157 0.34 -16.80 -0.36
C GLY A 157 0.01 -17.67 0.84
N ASP A 158 -1.06 -18.46 0.78
CA ASP A 158 -1.41 -19.39 1.87
C ASP A 158 -0.45 -20.58 1.97
N GLN A 159 0.05 -21.07 0.82
CA GLN A 159 1.06 -22.13 0.80
C GLN A 159 2.44 -21.62 1.20
N ILE A 160 2.80 -20.41 0.76
CA ILE A 160 4.07 -19.77 1.14
C ILE A 160 4.10 -19.42 2.63
N ARG A 161 2.97 -18.98 3.21
CA ARG A 161 2.86 -18.69 4.65
C ARG A 161 2.92 -19.93 5.52
N ALA A 162 2.35 -21.05 5.08
CA ALA A 162 2.41 -22.30 5.83
C ALA A 162 3.84 -22.83 5.99
N GLY A 163 4.73 -22.53 5.02
CA GLY A 163 6.12 -22.99 5.03
C GLY A 163 7.14 -22.03 5.68
N SER A 164 6.77 -20.79 6.02
CA SER A 164 7.73 -19.78 6.48
C SER A 164 7.80 -19.66 8.01
N LEU A 165 8.96 -19.97 8.58
CA LEU A 165 9.34 -19.76 9.99
C LEU A 165 9.12 -18.29 10.44
N PHE A 166 9.32 -17.33 9.53
CA PHE A 166 9.12 -15.91 9.80
C PHE A 166 7.65 -15.54 9.98
N CYS A 167 6.75 -16.14 9.19
CA CYS A 167 5.31 -15.94 9.33
C CYS A 167 4.75 -16.57 10.60
N GLN A 168 5.33 -17.68 11.07
CA GLN A 168 4.99 -18.29 12.35
C GLN A 168 5.42 -17.39 13.52
N HIS A 169 6.61 -16.80 13.46
CA HIS A 169 7.11 -15.89 14.48
C HIS A 169 6.28 -14.59 14.58
N LEU A 170 5.90 -14.01 13.44
CA LEU A 170 5.00 -12.85 13.39
C LEU A 170 3.63 -13.13 14.00
N LYS A 171 3.08 -14.34 13.77
CA LYS A 171 1.81 -14.75 14.38
C LYS A 171 1.91 -14.83 15.91
N GLN A 172 3.02 -15.38 16.42
CA GLN A 172 3.29 -15.45 17.86
C GLN A 172 3.43 -14.07 18.51
N LEU A 173 4.17 -13.15 17.86
CA LEU A 173 4.32 -11.77 18.35
C LEU A 173 2.99 -11.03 18.40
N LYS A 174 2.13 -11.23 17.39
CA LYS A 174 0.79 -10.62 17.35
C LYS A 174 -0.14 -11.19 18.43
N GLU A 175 -0.05 -12.50 18.68
CA GLU A 175 -0.77 -13.16 19.79
C GLU A 175 -0.26 -12.73 21.18
N GLN A 176 1.05 -12.46 21.32
CA GLN A 176 1.64 -11.92 22.55
C GLN A 176 1.18 -10.48 22.81
N LYS A 177 1.31 -9.58 21.83
CA LYS A 177 0.82 -8.19 21.96
C LYS A 177 -0.66 -8.13 22.29
N LEU A 178 -1.48 -8.95 21.64
CA LEU A 178 -2.91 -9.00 21.94
C LEU A 178 -3.19 -9.43 23.39
N ARG A 179 -2.41 -10.37 23.94
CA ARG A 179 -2.53 -10.77 25.35
C ARG A 179 -2.12 -9.64 26.28
N GLU A 180 -1.03 -8.94 25.96
CA GLU A 180 -0.55 -7.77 26.72
C GLU A 180 -1.61 -6.65 26.73
N ASP A 181 -2.19 -6.30 25.57
CA ASP A 181 -3.25 -5.28 25.46
C ASP A 181 -4.52 -5.67 26.25
N LEU A 182 -4.90 -6.96 26.22
CA LEU A 182 -6.03 -7.48 26.98
C LEU A 182 -5.77 -7.48 28.49
N GLU A 183 -4.53 -7.76 28.91
CA GLU A 183 -4.10 -7.70 30.31
C GLU A 183 -4.07 -6.25 30.81
N GLU A 184 -3.58 -5.30 30.01
CA GLU A 184 -3.62 -3.87 30.30
C GLU A 184 -5.07 -3.34 30.41
N GLU A 185 -5.94 -3.71 29.46
CA GLU A 185 -7.36 -3.34 29.52
C GLU A 185 -8.06 -3.95 30.75
N ALA A 186 -7.74 -5.20 31.10
CA ALA A 186 -8.32 -5.86 32.27
C ALA A 186 -7.84 -5.20 33.58
N SER A 187 -6.55 -4.85 33.66
CA SER A 187 -5.96 -4.12 34.79
C SER A 187 -6.54 -2.72 34.93
N SER A 188 -6.71 -1.98 33.81
CA SER A 188 -7.33 -0.66 33.78
C SER A 188 -8.80 -0.70 34.22
N LYS A 189 -9.60 -1.65 33.69
CA LYS A 189 -11.00 -1.86 34.10
C LYS A 189 -11.14 -2.30 35.56
N ALA A 190 -10.19 -3.09 36.07
CA ALA A 190 -10.15 -3.48 37.48
C ALA A 190 -9.83 -2.29 38.39
N ALA A 191 -8.86 -1.45 38.02
CA ALA A 191 -8.53 -0.22 38.73
C ALA A 191 -9.72 0.78 38.73
N GLU A 192 -10.39 0.95 37.60
CA GLU A 192 -11.58 1.81 37.48
C GLU A 192 -12.73 1.31 38.37
N LYS A 193 -12.99 -0.01 38.40
CA LYS A 193 -13.99 -0.61 39.32
C LYS A 193 -13.64 -0.44 40.80
N LEU A 194 -12.36 -0.49 41.16
CA LEU A 194 -11.92 -0.27 42.54
C LEU A 194 -12.10 1.20 42.95
N VAL A 195 -11.84 2.15 42.04
CA VAL A 195 -12.03 3.58 42.28
C VAL A 195 -13.52 3.94 42.37
N HIS A 196 -14.37 3.43 41.47
CA HIS A 196 -15.82 3.67 41.51
C HIS A 196 -16.54 2.89 42.62
N GLY A 197 -16.05 1.70 42.99
CA GLY A 197 -16.59 0.93 44.11
C GLY A 197 -16.26 1.51 45.48
N ALA A 198 -15.20 2.32 45.60
CA ALA A 198 -14.85 3.01 46.84
C ALA A 198 -15.70 4.27 47.11
N ASP A 199 -16.41 4.81 46.10
CA ASP A 199 -17.26 6.01 46.21
C ASP A 199 -18.72 5.68 46.57
N GLN A 200 -19.03 4.41 46.87
CA GLN A 200 -20.32 4.04 47.44
C GLN A 200 -20.17 4.00 48.98
N PRO A 201 -20.37 5.11 49.70
CA PRO A 201 -20.37 5.07 51.15
C PRO A 201 -21.46 4.08 51.62
N ASP A 202 -21.05 3.19 52.52
CA ASP A 202 -21.95 2.38 53.33
C ASP A 202 -22.85 3.32 54.16
N ILE A 203 -24.00 3.70 53.59
CA ILE A 203 -25.05 4.44 54.28
C ILE A 203 -26.03 3.47 54.97
N SER A 204 -25.81 2.14 54.95
CA SER A 204 -26.79 1.17 55.46
C SER A 204 -26.49 0.57 56.84
N ALA A 205 -25.42 0.97 57.53
CA ALA A 205 -25.08 0.44 58.86
C ALA A 205 -25.60 1.26 60.07
N LYS A 206 -26.57 2.17 59.88
CA LYS A 206 -27.29 2.84 60.99
C LYS A 206 -28.78 3.02 60.65
N ALA A 207 -29.56 1.98 60.91
CA ALA A 207 -31.01 2.07 61.16
C ALA A 207 -31.37 1.08 62.27
#